data_AF-A0A5J4VU38-F1
#
_entry.id   AF-A0A5J4VU38-F1
#
_cell.length_a   1.000
_cell.length_b   1.000
_cell.length_c   1.000
_cell.angle_alpha   90.00
_cell.angle_beta   90.00
_cell.angle_gamma   90.00
#
_symmetry.space_group_name_H-M   'P 1'
#
loop_
_entity.id
_entity.type
_entity.pdbx_description
1 polymer ?
#
loop_
_entity_poly.entity_id
_entity_poly.type
_entity_poly.pdbx_seq_one_letter_code
_entity_poly.pdbx_strand_id
1 'polypeptide(L)'
;MSTLITIPTKIITYGEIDGVLNDLIEAKAAYDIVVEKHLINQLTSDSKQDILSTIGAENFKIKYPHTLVLFDDTMSVFKNKQLPLFNKLLKNRQP
;
A
#
# COMPACT_ATOMS: atom_id res chain seq x y z
N MET A 1 11.24 13.03 -22.55
CA MET A 1 9.77 13.14 -22.46
C MET A 1 9.44 13.70 -21.09
N SER A 2 8.77 14.84 -21.00
CA SER A 2 8.27 15.34 -19.71
C SER A 2 7.07 14.49 -19.30
N THR A 3 7.19 13.78 -18.19
CA THR A 3 6.07 13.03 -17.61
C THR A 3 5.06 14.03 -17.03
N LEU A 4 3.80 13.93 -17.47
CA LEU A 4 2.69 14.76 -16.98
C LEU A 4 2.30 14.39 -15.53
N ILE A 5 2.51 13.13 -15.16
CA ILE A 5 2.19 12.60 -13.84
C ILE A 5 3.32 11.66 -13.43
N THR A 6 3.78 11.81 -12.19
CA THR A 6 4.69 10.87 -11.55
C THR A 6 3.90 10.10 -10.51
N ILE A 7 3.76 8.79 -10.71
CA ILE A 7 3.14 7.90 -9.73
C ILE A 7 4.27 7.18 -9.01
N PRO A 8 4.34 7.23 -7.67
CA PRO A 8 5.25 6.37 -6.90
C PRO A 8 5.01 4.90 -7.24
N THR A 9 6.05 4.21 -7.70
CA THR A 9 5.97 2.80 -8.10
C THR A 9 7.03 1.98 -7.38
N LYS A 10 6.66 0.76 -7.02
CA LYS A 10 7.57 -0.24 -6.44
C LYS A 10 7.37 -1.54 -7.21
N ILE A 11 8.43 -2.01 -7.86
CA ILE A 11 8.46 -3.32 -8.52
C ILE A 11 9.03 -4.31 -7.51
N ILE A 12 8.33 -5.41 -7.30
CA ILE A 12 8.68 -6.43 -6.30
C ILE A 12 8.53 -7.82 -6.91
N THR A 13 9.25 -8.78 -6.34
CA THR A 13 9.13 -10.19 -6.75
C THR A 13 7.92 -10.85 -6.10
N TYR A 14 7.47 -11.98 -6.68
CA TYR A 14 6.42 -12.80 -6.08
C TYR A 14 6.78 -13.34 -4.68
N GLY A 15 8.07 -13.46 -4.35
CA GLY A 15 8.49 -13.90 -3.02
C GLY A 15 8.30 -12.82 -1.94
N GLU A 16 8.39 -11.55 -2.32
CA GLU A 16 8.31 -10.40 -1.40
C GLU A 16 6.89 -9.86 -1.25
N ILE A 17 5.99 -10.24 -2.16
CA ILE A 17 4.65 -9.65 -2.27
C ILE A 17 3.82 -9.73 -1.00
N ASP A 18 3.92 -10.84 -0.25
CA ASP A 18 3.10 -11.02 0.93
C ASP A 18 3.48 -10.03 2.03
N GLY A 19 4.79 -9.84 2.25
CA GLY A 19 5.32 -8.87 3.20
C GLY A 19 5.01 -7.45 2.78
N VAL A 20 5.31 -7.09 1.53
CA VAL A 20 5.08 -5.74 1.03
C VAL A 20 3.59 -5.36 1.04
N LEU A 21 2.71 -6.30 0.75
CA LEU A 21 1.27 -6.05 0.82
C LEU A 21 0.79 -5.89 2.28
N ASN A 22 1.37 -6.61 3.25
CA ASN A 22 1.07 -6.41 4.67
C ASN A 22 1.52 -5.03 5.14
N ASP A 23 2.78 -4.67 4.87
CA ASP A 23 3.34 -3.38 5.24
C ASP A 23 2.49 -2.24 4.67
N LEU A 24 2.05 -2.38 3.41
CA LEU A 24 1.18 -1.41 2.75
C LEU A 24 -0.21 -1.31 3.41
N ILE A 25 -0.83 -2.44 3.78
CA ILE A 25 -2.14 -2.45 4.46
C ILE A 25 -2.03 -1.81 5.84
N GLU A 26 -1.00 -2.15 6.61
CA GLU A 26 -0.75 -1.61 7.95
C GLU A 26 -0.45 -0.12 7.91
N ALA A 27 0.44 0.32 7.00
CA ALA A 27 0.76 1.72 6.83
C ALA A 27 -0.45 2.55 6.39
N LYS A 28 -1.33 1.99 5.55
CA LYS A 28 -2.60 2.63 5.17
C LYS A 28 -3.56 2.78 6.34
N ALA A 29 -3.75 1.72 7.12
CA ALA A 29 -4.58 1.80 8.32
C ALA A 29 -4.03 2.84 9.32
N ALA A 30 -2.70 2.89 9.49
CA ALA A 30 -2.06 3.92 10.31
C ALA A 30 -2.27 5.33 9.74
N TYR A 31 -2.11 5.50 8.43
CA TYR A 31 -2.36 6.77 7.75
C TYR A 31 -3.80 7.27 7.97
N ASP A 32 -4.78 6.39 7.78
CA ASP A 32 -6.19 6.72 7.96
C ASP A 32 -6.47 7.16 9.41
N ILE A 33 -5.94 6.44 10.40
CA ILE A 33 -6.05 6.82 11.83
C ILE A 33 -5.43 8.20 12.08
N VAL A 34 -4.26 8.49 11.51
CA VAL A 34 -3.56 9.77 11.69
C VAL A 34 -4.37 10.93 11.10
N VAL A 35 -4.97 10.73 9.92
CA VAL A 35 -5.81 11.73 9.26
C VAL A 35 -7.13 11.93 9.99
N GLU A 36 -7.84 10.85 10.33
CA GLU A 36 -9.15 10.90 10.99
C GLU A 36 -9.09 11.49 12.40
N LYS A 37 -8.06 11.14 13.17
CA LYS A 37 -7.89 11.61 14.56
C LYS A 37 -7.00 12.84 14.67
N HIS A 38 -6.55 13.41 13.56
CA HIS A 38 -5.65 14.57 13.51
C HIS A 38 -4.38 14.42 14.36
N LEU A 39 -3.76 13.24 14.33
CA LEU A 39 -2.61 12.89 15.20
C LEU A 39 -1.25 13.28 14.62
N ILE A 40 -1.22 14.05 13.53
CA ILE A 40 0.02 14.41 12.81
C ILE A 40 1.06 15.04 13.75
N ASN A 41 0.64 15.86 14.72
CA ASN A 41 1.56 16.53 15.65
C ASN A 41 2.02 15.64 16.81
N GLN A 42 1.45 14.44 16.96
CA GLN A 42 1.77 13.50 18.04
C GLN A 42 2.72 12.39 17.61
N LEU A 43 2.96 12.22 16.31
CA LEU A 43 3.91 11.23 15.80
C LEU A 43 5.34 11.73 15.88
N THR A 44 6.26 10.82 16.17
CA THR A 44 7.70 11.03 15.99
C THR A 44 8.04 11.19 14.51
N SER A 45 9.20 11.78 14.21
CA SER A 45 9.66 11.93 12.83
C SER A 45 9.79 10.58 12.13
N ASP A 46 10.32 9.58 12.82
CA ASP A 46 10.55 8.24 12.27
C ASP A 46 9.21 7.58 11.92
N SER A 47 8.23 7.59 12.83
CA SER A 47 6.90 7.01 12.55
C SER A 47 6.19 7.71 11.39
N LYS A 48 6.35 9.03 11.24
CA LYS A 48 5.82 9.74 10.06
C LYS A 48 6.48 9.23 8.78
N GLN A 49 7.80 9.13 8.80
CA GLN A 49 8.58 8.72 7.64
C GLN A 49 8.26 7.27 7.24
N ASP A 50 8.10 6.37 8.21
CA ASP A 50 7.77 4.96 7.96
C ASP A 50 6.41 4.83 7.26
N ILE A 51 5.38 5.53 7.77
CA ILE A 51 4.05 5.52 7.16
C ILE A 51 4.10 6.10 5.75
N LEU A 52 4.65 7.31 5.61
CA LEU A 52 4.65 8.06 4.35
C LEU A 52 5.48 7.38 3.26
N SER A 53 6.66 6.85 3.60
CA SER A 53 7.53 6.14 2.65
C SER A 53 6.91 4.81 2.19
N THR A 54 6.22 4.09 3.08
CA THR A 54 5.58 2.81 2.75
C THR A 54 4.41 3.00 1.77
N ILE A 55 3.61 4.05 1.94
CA ILE A 55 2.47 4.34 1.04
C ILE A 55 2.86 5.17 -0.19
N GLY A 56 4.08 5.73 -0.22
CA GLY A 56 4.55 6.62 -1.29
C GLY A 56 3.92 8.01 -1.25
N ALA A 57 3.60 8.56 -0.07
CA ALA A 57 3.03 9.90 0.07
C ALA A 57 4.07 10.89 0.61
N GLU A 58 3.96 12.16 0.22
CA GLU A 58 4.85 13.22 0.74
C GLU A 58 4.36 13.79 2.08
N ASN A 59 3.07 13.71 2.35
CA ASN A 59 2.43 14.28 3.54
C ASN A 59 1.03 13.67 3.77
N PHE A 60 0.42 14.00 4.91
CA PHE A 60 -0.92 13.54 5.31
C PHE A 60 -2.08 14.39 4.76
N LYS A 61 -1.92 15.06 3.61
CA LYS A 61 -2.98 15.91 3.03
C LYS A 61 -3.92 15.15 2.09
N ILE A 62 -3.51 13.99 1.60
CA ILE A 62 -4.34 13.17 0.71
C ILE A 62 -5.44 12.52 1.53
N LYS A 63 -6.69 12.80 1.21
CA LYS A 63 -7.83 12.27 1.96
C LYS A 63 -7.94 10.74 1.86
N TYR A 64 -7.66 10.18 0.68
CA TYR A 64 -7.71 8.75 0.42
C TYR A 64 -6.53 8.34 -0.47
N PRO A 65 -5.43 7.79 0.10
CA PRO A 65 -4.30 7.32 -0.69
C PRO A 65 -4.67 6.00 -1.40
N HIS A 66 -5.09 6.09 -2.66
CA HIS A 66 -5.38 4.91 -3.47
C HIS A 66 -4.09 4.24 -3.94
N THR A 67 -4.09 2.90 -3.98
CA THR A 67 -2.95 2.12 -4.50
C THR A 67 -3.45 1.20 -5.60
N LEU A 68 -2.71 1.17 -6.70
CA LEU A 68 -2.92 0.22 -7.79
C LEU A 68 -1.92 -0.93 -7.62
N VAL A 69 -2.41 -2.17 -7.59
CA VAL A 69 -1.57 -3.36 -7.59
C VAL A 69 -1.72 -4.05 -8.94
N LEU A 70 -0.62 -4.16 -9.67
CA LEU A 70 -0.55 -4.81 -10.99
C LEU A 70 0.22 -6.12 -10.85
N PHE A 71 -0.25 -7.14 -11.56
CA PHE A 71 0.30 -8.48 -11.56
C PHE A 71 0.53 -8.92 -13.00
N ASP A 72 1.75 -9.33 -13.32
CA ASP A 72 2.09 -9.79 -14.67
C ASP A 72 1.43 -11.14 -14.98
N ASP A 73 1.45 -12.07 -14.02
CA ASP A 73 0.67 -13.33 -14.06
C ASP A 73 -0.19 -13.46 -12.80
N THR A 74 -1.47 -13.11 -12.93
CA THR A 74 -2.49 -13.32 -11.88
C THR A 74 -2.96 -14.76 -11.84
N MET A 75 -2.89 -15.50 -12.94
CA MET A 75 -3.49 -16.83 -13.06
C MET A 75 -2.80 -17.85 -12.17
N SER A 76 -1.47 -17.78 -12.02
CA SER A 76 -0.75 -18.64 -11.08
C SER A 76 -1.19 -18.45 -9.63
N VAL A 77 -1.45 -17.21 -9.21
CA VAL A 77 -1.95 -16.87 -7.87
C VAL A 77 -3.36 -17.44 -7.65
N PHE A 78 -4.26 -17.28 -8.63
CA PHE A 78 -5.65 -17.76 -8.51
C PHE A 78 -5.80 -19.28 -8.65
N LYS A 79 -4.82 -19.98 -9.27
CA LYS A 79 -4.78 -21.45 -9.34
C LYS A 79 -4.51 -22.09 -7.98
N ASN A 80 -3.72 -21.45 -7.12
CA ASN A 80 -3.40 -21.99 -5.80
C ASN A 80 -4.16 -21.25 -4.69
N LYS A 81 -5.34 -21.77 -4.35
CA LYS A 81 -6.21 -21.22 -3.29
C LYS A 81 -5.59 -21.26 -1.88
N GLN A 82 -4.51 -22.02 -1.67
CA GLN A 82 -3.81 -22.07 -0.39
C GLN A 82 -2.78 -20.93 -0.23
N LEU A 83 -2.46 -20.20 -1.30
CA LEU A 83 -1.57 -19.05 -1.19
C LEU A 83 -2.20 -17.98 -0.29
N PRO A 84 -1.49 -17.47 0.74
CA PRO A 84 -1.98 -16.38 1.58
C PRO A 84 -2.44 -15.16 0.76
N LEU A 85 -1.72 -14.88 -0.33
CA LEU A 85 -2.01 -13.82 -1.29
C LEU A 85 -3.40 -13.96 -1.93
N PHE A 86 -3.88 -15.18 -2.22
CA PHE A 86 -5.19 -15.41 -2.81
C PHE A 86 -6.32 -14.77 -1.99
N ASN A 87 -6.31 -15.04 -0.68
CA ASN A 87 -7.32 -14.51 0.25
C ASN A 87 -7.21 -12.99 0.41
N LYS A 88 -5.98 -12.45 0.41
CA LYS A 88 -5.75 -11.01 0.53
C LYS A 88 -6.28 -10.24 -0.68
N LEU A 89 -6.05 -10.74 -1.88
CA LEU A 89 -6.56 -10.12 -3.11
C LEU A 89 -8.08 -10.15 -3.17
N LEU A 90 -8.71 -11.26 -2.76
CA LEU A 90 -10.17 -11.36 -2.72
C LEU A 90 -10.81 -10.40 -1.70
N LYS A 91 -10.21 -10.20 -0.53
CA LYS A 91 -10.73 -9.29 0.51
C LYS A 91 -10.60 -7.82 0.12
N ASN A 92 -9.57 -7.47 -0.65
CA ASN A 92 -9.27 -6.08 -1.04
C ASN A 92 -9.71 -5.75 -2.48
N ARG A 93 -10.48 -6.63 -3.13
CA ARG A 93 -11.05 -6.32 -4.46
C ARG A 93 -12.06 -5.18 -4.33
N GLN A 94 -12.14 -4.33 -5.36
CA GLN A 94 -13.29 -3.43 -5.48
C GLN A 94 -14.58 -4.27 -5.58
N PRO A 95 -15.69 -3.83 -4.93
CA PRO A 95 -16.99 -4.48 -5.05
C PRO A 95 -17.45 -4.65 -6.49
#